data_AF-A0A0A2XBY9-F1
#
_entry.id   AF-A0A0A2XBY9-F1
#
_cell.length_a   1.000
_cell.length_b   1.000
_cell.length_c   1.000
_cell.angle_alpha   90.00
_cell.angle_beta   90.00
_cell.angle_gamma   90.00
#
_symmetry.space_group_name_H-M   'P 1'
#
loop_
_entity.id
_entity.type
_entity.pdbx_description
1 polymer ?
#
loop_
_entity_poly.entity_id
_entity_poly.type
_entity_poly.pdbx_seq_one_letter_code
_entity_poly.pdbx_strand_id
1 'polypeptide(L)' 'MNIEQDKIPSKYEFWNVKGIDRVLINLDPNDKMNVFIGNNGVGKTKTLESLYQALLFSSNKYIEFR' A
#
# COMPACT_ATOMS: atom_id res chain seq x y z
N MET A 1 -10.18 -8.24 26.10
CA MET A 1 -10.17 -8.90 24.78
C MET A 1 -9.16 -8.14 23.94
N ASN A 2 -7.92 -8.63 23.87
CA ASN A 2 -6.89 -8.00 23.06
C ASN A 2 -7.24 -8.32 21.61
N ILE A 3 -7.81 -7.33 20.92
CA ILE A 3 -7.89 -7.36 19.48
C ILE A 3 -6.43 -7.25 19.05
N GLU A 4 -5.81 -8.34 18.66
CA GLU A 4 -4.56 -8.26 17.89
C GLU A 4 -4.93 -7.41 16.67
N GLN A 5 -4.52 -6.13 16.71
CA GLN A 5 -4.66 -5.23 15.58
C GLN A 5 -4.11 -5.97 14.38
N ASP A 6 -4.96 -6.21 13.38
CA ASP A 6 -4.60 -6.85 12.12
C ASP A 6 -3.25 -6.30 11.68
N LYS A 7 -2.21 -7.14 11.73
CA LYS A 7 -0.85 -6.70 11.36
C LYS A 7 -0.90 -6.32 9.90
N ILE A 8 -0.89 -5.02 9.63
CA ILE A 8 -0.77 -4.47 8.28
C ILE A 8 0.52 -5.06 7.68
N PRO A 9 0.46 -5.77 6.54
CA PRO A 9 1.64 -6.31 5.90
C PRO A 9 2.69 -5.22 5.70
N SER A 10 3.95 -5.52 6.00
CA SER A 10 5.06 -4.61 5.77
C SER A 10 5.61 -4.69 4.34
N LYS A 11 5.13 -5.63 3.53
CA LYS A 11 5.59 -5.84 2.16
C LYS A 11 4.42 -5.88 1.19
N TYR A 12 4.53 -5.13 0.10
CA TYR A 12 3.57 -5.13 -0.99
C TYR A 12 4.26 -5.27 -2.33
N GLU A 13 3.60 -5.96 -3.23
CA GLU A 13 4.04 -6.15 -4.60
C GLU A 13 2.86 -5.94 -5.54
N PHE A 14 3.05 -5.05 -6.52
CA PHE A 14 2.07 -4.75 -7.55
C PHE A 14 2.71 -4.92 -8.93
N TRP A 15 1.96 -5.57 -9.81
CA TRP A 15 2.36 -5.86 -11.20
C TRP A 15 1.48 -5.09 -12.17
N ASN A 16 1.98 -4.85 -13.38
CA ASN A 16 1.30 -4.12 -14.44
C ASN A 16 0.83 -2.71 -14.03
N VAL A 17 1.60 -2.03 -13.15
CA VAL A 17 1.30 -0.65 -12.73
C VAL A 17 1.58 0.27 -13.91
N LYS A 18 0.55 0.97 -14.40
CA LYS A 18 0.62 1.83 -15.58
C LYS A 18 1.79 2.81 -15.52
N GLY A 19 2.79 2.64 -16.39
CA GLY A 19 3.97 3.51 -16.48
C GLY A 19 5.13 3.17 -15.54
N ILE A 20 5.07 2.03 -14.84
CA ILE A 20 6.16 1.52 -13.98
C ILE A 20 6.43 0.03 -14.24
N ASP A 21 5.40 -0.76 -14.59
CA ASP A 21 5.39 -2.23 -14.60
C ASP A 21 5.32 -2.83 -13.19
N ARG A 22 6.41 -2.80 -12.42
CA ARG A 22 6.48 -3.44 -11.10
C ARG A 22 6.75 -2.44 -9.97
N VAL A 23 5.96 -2.50 -8.90
CA VAL A 23 6.17 -1.75 -7.67
C VAL A 23 6.42 -2.71 -6.52
N LEU A 24 7.54 -2.50 -5.81
CA LEU A 24 7.90 -3.22 -4.59
C LEU A 24 7.96 -2.22 -3.43
N ILE A 25 7.20 -2.49 -2.36
CA ILE A 25 7.15 -1.66 -1.16
C ILE A 25 7.61 -2.47 0.03
N ASN A 26 8.56 -1.93 0.79
CA ASN A 26 8.92 -2.41 2.12
C ASN A 26 8.65 -1.26 3.11
N LEU A 27 7.62 -1.42 3.94
CA LEU A 27 7.30 -0.51 5.04
C LEU A 27 8.08 -0.94 6.29
N ASP A 28 8.55 0.02 7.07
CA ASP A 28 9.05 -0.25 8.42
C ASP A 28 7.85 -0.36 9.39
N PRO A 29 7.59 -1.53 9.99
CA PRO A 29 6.50 -1.69 10.96
C PRO A 29 6.79 -1.04 12.32
N ASN A 30 8.04 -0.65 12.60
CA ASN A 30 8.42 0.05 13.83
C ASN A 30 8.35 1.57 13.66
N ASP A 31 8.29 2.06 12.42
CA ASP A 31 8.10 3.48 12.14
C ASP A 31 6.62 3.82 11.99
N LYS A 32 6.23 4.95 12.58
CA LYS A 32 4.87 5.49 12.45
C LYS A 32 4.64 6.14 11.09
N MET A 33 5.71 6.50 10.36
CA MET A 33 5.61 7.23 9.10
C MET A 33 6.59 6.69 8.05
N ASN A 34 6.06 6.15 6.96
CA ASN A 34 6.87 5.74 5.81
C ASN A 34 6.81 6.83 4.72
N VAL A 35 7.96 7.23 4.17
CA VAL A 35 8.06 8.32 3.19
C VAL A 35 8.53 7.80 1.84
N PHE A 36 7.74 8.03 0.79
CA PHE A 36 8.14 7.75 -0.59
C PHE A 36 8.81 8.97 -1.22
N ILE A 37 10.13 8.90 -1.42
CA ILE A 37 10.95 9.99 -1.98
C ILE A 37 11.65 9.58 -3.27
N GLY A 38 11.88 10.54 -4.17
CA GLY A 38 12.53 10.33 -5.45
C GLY A 38 12.20 11.42 -6.49
N ASN A 39 12.80 11.33 -7.67
CA ASN A 39 12.62 12.31 -8.76
C ASN A 39 11.17 12.39 -9.28
N ASN A 40 10.83 13.48 -9.96
CA ASN A 40 9.52 13.63 -10.62
C ASN A 40 9.34 12.55 -11.70
N GLY A 41 8.12 12.04 -11.83
CA GLY A 41 7.79 10.99 -12.80
C GLY A 41 8.21 9.58 -12.42
N VAL A 42 8.98 9.37 -11.35
CA VAL A 42 9.51 8.03 -10.98
C VAL A 42 8.46 7.05 -10.45
N GLY A 43 7.23 7.51 -10.18
CA GLY A 43 6.14 6.63 -9.76
C GLY A 43 5.63 6.78 -8.34
N LYS A 44 6.10 7.77 -7.56
CA LYS A 44 5.67 8.00 -6.16
C LYS A 44 4.15 7.97 -5.95
N THR A 45 3.42 8.74 -6.76
CA THR A 45 1.95 8.81 -6.69
C THR A 45 1.30 7.47 -7.04
N LYS A 46 1.82 6.77 -8.05
CA LYS A 46 1.29 5.46 -8.47
C LYS A 46 1.51 4.38 -7.42
N THR A 47 2.67 4.41 -6.75
CA THR A 47 2.94 3.56 -5.59
C THR A 47 1.90 3.76 -4.50
N LEU A 48 1.58 5.02 -4.17
CA LEU A 48 0.56 5.34 -3.18
C LEU A 48 -0.86 4.94 -3.63
N GLU A 49 -1.21 5.14 -4.90
CA GLU A 49 -2.49 4.71 -5.49
C GLU A 49 -2.68 3.20 -5.40
N SER A 50 -1.65 2.41 -5.77
CA SER A 50 -1.70 0.95 -5.69
C SER A 50 -1.86 0.45 -4.25
N LEU A 51 -1.09 1.03 -3.31
CA LEU A 51 -1.21 0.71 -1.89
C LEU A 51 -2.60 1.05 -1.34
N TYR A 52 -3.13 2.22 -1.69
CA TYR A 52 -4.46 2.66 -1.26
C TYR A 52 -5.57 1.75 -1.78
N GLN A 53 -5.54 1.38 -3.07
CA GLN A 53 -6.52 0.44 -3.63
C GLN A 53 -6.47 -0.91 -2.92
N ALA A 54 -5.28 -1.44 -2.66
CA ALA A 54 -5.13 -2.70 -1.94
C ALA A 54 -5.77 -2.66 -0.55
N LEU A 55 -5.49 -1.61 0.23
CA LEU A 55 -6.03 -1.43 1.58
C LEU A 55 -7.54 -1.20 1.57
N LEU A 56 -8.06 -0.47 0.57
CA LEU A 56 -9.49 -0.23 0.41
C LEU A 56 -10.24 -1.54 0.14
N PHE A 57 -9.72 -2.37 -0.77
CA PHE A 57 -10.35 -3.66 -1.13
C PHE A 57 -10.11 -4.77 -0.10
N SER A 58 -9.11 -4.66 0.77
CA SER A 58 -8.89 -5.62 1.86
C SER A 58 -9.71 -5.31 3.12
N SER A 59 -10.34 -4.15 3.19
CA SER A 59 -11.09 -3.72 4.38
C SER A 59 -12.54 -4.17 4.29
N ASN A 60 -12.97 -4.99 5.26
CA ASN A 60 -14.35 -5.48 5.39
C ASN A 60 -15.40 -4.37 5.51
N LYS A 61 -14.97 -3.17 5.94
CA LYS A 61 -15.85 -1.99 6.07
C LYS A 61 -16.38 -1.48 4.74
N TYR A 62 -15.70 -1.78 3.63
CA TYR A 62 -16.09 -1.31 2.29
C TYR A 62 -16.66 -2.41 1.40
N ILE A 63 -16.94 -3.60 1.98
CA ILE A 63 -17.56 -4.72 1.26
C ILE A 63 -19.06 -4.50 1.01
N GLU A 64 -19.75 -3.67 1.78
CA GLU A 64 -21.20 -3.40 1.64
C GLU A 64 -21.62 -2.73 0.31
N PHE A 65 -20.68 -2.31 -0.53
CA PHE A 65 -20.97 -1.76 -1.86
C PHE A 65 -20.66 -2.73 -3.02
N ARG A 66 -20.47 -4.02 -2.72
CA ARG A 66 -20.33 -5.09 -3.71
C ARG A 66 -21.62 -5.86 -3.93
#